data_AF-A0A1B6K184-F1
#
_entry.id   AF-A0A1B6K184-F1
#
_cell.length_a   1.000
_cell.length_b   1.000
_cell.length_c   1.000
_cell.angle_alpha   90.00
_cell.angle_beta   90.00
_cell.angle_gamma   90.00
#
_symmetry.space_group_name_H-M   'P 1'
#
loop_
_entity.id
_entity.type
_entity.pdbx_description
1 polymer ?
#
loop_
_entity_poly.entity_id
_entity_poly.type
_entity_poly.pdbx_seq_one_letter_code
_entity_poly.pdbx_strand_id
1 'polypeptide(L)'
;RLLQQESALDQTWVLGGGEVYRQTIKSRYFHRLYLTRIDSEFECDSYFPPDINLDGPELRLLEPEEICDSRVPQGPQTDPHTGIRFQVFVYERSKLNDIDNMTL
;
A
#
# COMPACT_ATOMS: atom_id res chain seq x y z
N ARG A 1 -4.25 39.67 13.12
CA ARG A 1 -4.83 38.40 12.63
C ARG A 1 -3.70 37.61 11.99
N LEU A 2 -3.09 36.69 12.75
CA LEU A 2 -2.16 35.72 12.17
C LEU A 2 -2.98 34.72 11.36
N LEU A 3 -2.56 34.45 10.13
CA LEU A 3 -3.10 33.38 9.32
C LEU A 3 -2.78 32.06 10.05
N GLN A 4 -3.78 31.45 10.66
CA GLN A 4 -3.72 30.03 11.01
C GLN A 4 -3.65 29.29 9.67
N GLN A 5 -2.45 28.87 9.30
CA GLN A 5 -2.28 27.90 8.23
C GLN A 5 -2.68 26.54 8.83
N GLU A 6 -3.98 26.27 8.84
CA GLU A 6 -4.50 24.94 9.17
C GLU A 6 -3.83 23.94 8.22
N SER A 7 -3.22 22.91 8.79
CA SER A 7 -2.54 21.84 8.07
C SER A 7 -3.55 21.04 7.24
N ALA A 8 -3.80 21.45 6.00
CA ALA A 8 -4.75 20.84 5.08
C ALA A 8 -4.27 19.50 4.46
N LEU A 9 -3.41 18.76 5.14
CA LEU A 9 -2.89 17.47 4.69
C LEU A 9 -3.39 16.36 5.60
N ASP A 10 -4.47 15.70 5.19
CA ASP A 10 -5.03 14.55 5.91
C ASP A 10 -4.22 13.26 5.68
N GLN A 11 -3.74 13.05 4.44
CA GLN A 11 -3.07 11.79 4.06
C GLN A 11 -2.06 12.00 2.93
N THR A 12 -0.86 11.41 3.06
CA THR A 12 0.17 11.41 2.01
C THR A 12 0.19 10.07 1.29
N TRP A 13 0.25 10.11 -0.05
CA TRP A 13 0.27 8.92 -0.90
C TRP A 13 1.57 8.89 -1.72
N VAL A 14 2.19 7.71 -1.76
CA VAL A 14 3.36 7.45 -2.61
C VAL A 14 2.92 6.63 -3.82
N LEU A 15 3.15 7.17 -5.01
CA LEU A 15 2.74 6.56 -6.29
C LEU A 15 3.93 6.01 -7.10
N GLY A 16 5.09 5.84 -6.45
CA GLY A 16 6.26 5.14 -7.00
C GLY A 16 7.41 6.04 -7.46
N GLY A 17 8.37 5.52 -8.23
CA GLY A 17 8.49 4.14 -8.77
C GLY A 17 9.10 3.10 -7.81
N GLY A 18 9.66 2.00 -8.34
CA GLY A 18 10.18 0.85 -7.56
C GLY A 18 11.09 1.21 -6.39
N GLU A 19 12.12 2.03 -6.62
CA GLU A 19 13.02 2.52 -5.55
C GLU A 19 12.27 3.27 -4.44
N VAL A 20 11.37 4.15 -4.84
CA VAL A 20 10.57 4.98 -3.92
C VAL A 20 9.64 4.08 -3.11
N TYR A 21 9.00 3.06 -3.72
CA TYR A 21 8.22 2.07 -2.98
C TYR A 21 9.08 1.35 -1.93
N ARG A 22 10.28 0.90 -2.30
CA ARG A 22 11.16 0.17 -1.40
C ARG A 22 11.55 1.01 -0.19
N GLN A 23 11.98 2.25 -0.41
CA GLN A 23 12.36 3.17 0.67
C GLN A 23 11.16 3.57 1.53
N THR A 24 9.99 3.77 0.90
CA THR A 24 8.77 4.13 1.60
C THR A 24 8.33 3.01 2.52
N ILE A 25 8.21 1.77 2.05
CA ILE A 25 7.74 0.64 2.87
C ILE A 25 8.67 0.38 4.06
N LYS A 26 9.99 0.59 3.89
CA LYS A 26 10.99 0.48 4.97
C LYS A 26 11.00 1.68 5.92
N SER A 27 10.35 2.79 5.57
CA SER A 27 10.30 3.98 6.41
C SER A 27 9.43 3.76 7.64
N ARG A 28 9.86 4.30 8.79
CA ARG A 28 9.03 4.37 10.02
C ARG A 28 7.70 5.09 9.82
N TYR A 29 7.58 5.91 8.77
CA TYR A 29 6.35 6.63 8.44
C TYR A 29 5.39 5.84 7.54
N PHE A 30 5.78 4.66 7.08
CA PHE A 30 4.88 3.81 6.31
C PHE A 30 3.80 3.21 7.20
N HIS A 31 2.56 3.40 6.75
CA HIS A 31 1.37 2.92 7.42
C HIS A 31 0.71 1.79 6.63
N ARG A 32 0.42 2.02 5.35
CA ARG A 32 -0.46 1.16 4.54
C ARG A 32 -0.02 1.07 3.09
N LEU A 33 -0.16 -0.11 2.49
CA LEU A 33 0.06 -0.40 1.08
C LEU A 33 -1.26 -0.85 0.44
N TYR A 34 -1.66 -0.16 -0.62
CA TYR A 34 -2.78 -0.56 -1.48
C TYR A 34 -2.19 -1.17 -2.74
N LEU A 35 -2.29 -2.50 -2.86
CA LEU A 35 -1.68 -3.27 -3.93
C LEU A 35 -2.75 -3.81 -4.88
N THR A 36 -2.72 -3.39 -6.14
CA THR A 36 -3.53 -4.01 -7.19
C THR A 36 -2.74 -5.15 -7.82
N ARG A 37 -3.20 -6.40 -7.66
CA ARG A 37 -2.64 -7.56 -8.35
C ARG A 37 -3.40 -7.77 -9.65
N ILE A 38 -2.67 -7.74 -10.77
CA ILE A 38 -3.22 -7.95 -12.11
C ILE A 38 -3.07 -9.43 -12.45
N ASP A 39 -4.16 -10.07 -12.86
CA ASP A 39 -4.22 -11.48 -13.28
C ASP A 39 -3.98 -11.59 -14.79
N SER A 40 -2.80 -11.12 -15.23
CA SER A 40 -2.34 -11.14 -16.62
C SER A 40 -0.82 -10.97 -16.67
N GLU A 41 -0.19 -11.48 -17.72
CA GLU A 41 1.25 -11.36 -17.95
C GLU A 41 1.55 -10.25 -18.98
N PHE A 42 2.58 -9.45 -18.71
CA PHE A 42 3.06 -8.37 -19.58
C PHE A 42 4.57 -8.39 -19.68
N GLU A 43 5.11 -7.94 -20.81
CA GLU A 43 6.54 -7.66 -20.95
C GLU A 43 6.87 -6.35 -20.23
N CYS A 44 7.76 -6.41 -19.23
CA CYS A 44 8.13 -5.27 -18.39
C CYS A 44 9.61 -5.32 -18.03
N ASP A 45 10.22 -4.15 -17.80
CA ASP A 45 11.61 -4.00 -17.34
C ASP A 45 11.72 -3.60 -15.86
N SER A 46 10.59 -3.28 -15.24
CA SER A 46 10.46 -2.71 -13.91
C SER A 46 9.49 -3.54 -13.09
N TYR A 47 9.91 -3.91 -11.88
CA TYR A 47 9.17 -4.80 -10.99
C TYR A 47 8.94 -4.17 -9.62
N PHE A 48 7.91 -4.64 -8.92
CA PHE A 48 7.74 -4.34 -7.50
C PHE A 48 8.99 -4.82 -6.72
N PRO A 49 9.47 -4.09 -5.70
CA PRO A 49 10.73 -4.40 -5.06
C PRO A 49 10.79 -5.84 -4.52
N PRO A 50 11.76 -6.66 -4.97
CA PRO A 50 11.78 -8.09 -4.69
C PRO A 50 12.12 -8.43 -3.24
N ASP A 51 12.69 -7.48 -2.49
CA ASP A 51 13.03 -7.61 -1.08
C ASP A 51 11.85 -7.29 -0.14
N ILE A 52 10.71 -6.87 -0.67
CA ILE A 52 9.48 -6.67 0.11
C ILE A 52 8.70 -7.98 0.14
N ASN A 53 8.74 -8.67 1.28
CA ASN A 53 8.01 -9.90 1.50
C ASN A 53 6.56 -9.61 1.95
N LEU A 54 5.60 -9.75 1.04
CA LEU A 54 4.17 -9.54 1.33
C LEU A 54 3.58 -10.60 2.27
N ASP A 55 4.22 -11.77 2.37
CA ASP A 55 3.82 -12.86 3.28
C ASP A 55 4.72 -12.88 4.54
N GLY A 56 5.57 -11.86 4.70
CA GLY A 56 6.48 -11.69 5.82
C GLY A 56 5.80 -11.11 7.06
N PRO A 57 6.48 -11.11 8.22
CA PRO A 57 5.92 -10.63 9.48
C PRO A 57 5.73 -9.10 9.53
N GLU A 58 6.35 -8.36 8.61
CA GLU A 58 6.35 -6.89 8.61
C GLU A 58 5.04 -6.29 8.10
N LEU A 59 4.33 -7.01 7.24
CA LEU A 59 3.11 -6.59 6.59
C LEU A 59 1.98 -7.55 6.93
N ARG A 60 0.84 -7.01 7.33
CA ARG A 60 -0.37 -7.76 7.60
C ARG A 60 -1.39 -7.46 6.52
N LEU A 61 -1.87 -8.50 5.84
CA LEU A 61 -3.02 -8.37 4.96
C LEU A 61 -4.28 -8.07 5.80
N LEU A 62 -5.04 -7.06 5.40
CA LEU A 62 -6.31 -6.71 6.03
C LEU A 62 -7.45 -7.55 5.46
N GLU A 63 -8.33 -8.01 6.35
CA GLU A 63 -9.61 -8.59 5.95
C GLU A 63 -10.57 -7.49 5.44
N PRO A 64 -11.53 -7.83 4.55
CA PRO A 64 -12.48 -6.87 3.99
C PRO A 64 -13.17 -5.98 5.03
N GLU A 65 -13.53 -6.54 6.18
CA GLU A 65 -14.24 -5.83 7.25
C GLU A 65 -13.34 -4.81 7.98
N GLU A 66 -12.02 -4.95 7.90
CA GLU A 66 -11.05 -4.00 8.46
C GLU A 66 -10.79 -2.82 7.52
N ILE A 67 -11.18 -2.93 6.25
CA ILE A 67 -10.97 -1.89 5.23
C ILE A 67 -12.09 -0.85 5.33
N CYS A 68 -11.88 0.18 6.15
CA CYS A 68 -12.84 1.28 6.32
C CYS A 68 -12.89 2.30 5.16
N ASP A 69 -12.28 2.00 4.01
CA ASP A 69 -12.32 2.87 2.82
C ASP A 69 -13.24 2.25 1.75
N SER A 70 -14.44 2.81 1.62
CA SER A 70 -15.47 2.34 0.68
C SER A 70 -15.09 2.48 -0.78
N ARG A 71 -14.01 3.20 -1.11
CA ARG A 71 -13.49 3.33 -2.48
C ARG A 71 -12.66 2.11 -2.90
N VAL A 72 -12.27 1.26 -1.96
CA VAL A 72 -11.52 0.03 -2.26
C VAL A 72 -12.49 -1.04 -2.75
N PRO A 73 -12.40 -1.47 -4.03
CA PRO A 73 -13.26 -2.53 -4.54
C PRO A 73 -12.93 -3.85 -3.84
N GLN A 74 -13.98 -4.58 -3.46
CA GLN A 74 -13.85 -5.86 -2.77
C GLN A 74 -13.85 -7.02 -3.77
N GLY A 75 -12.92 -7.96 -3.59
CA GLY A 75 -12.80 -9.15 -4.42
C GLY A 75 -12.36 -8.87 -5.87
N PRO A 76 -12.41 -9.91 -6.75
CA PRO A 76 -11.99 -9.81 -8.13
C PRO A 76 -12.82 -8.80 -8.94
N GLN A 77 -12.13 -8.00 -9.74
CA GLN A 77 -12.67 -7.01 -10.65
C GLN A 77 -12.25 -7.34 -12.08
N THR A 78 -13.03 -6.83 -13.05
CA THR A 78 -12.70 -6.89 -14.48
C THR A 78 -12.84 -5.49 -15.05
N ASP A 79 -11.79 -4.96 -15.67
CA ASP A 79 -11.88 -3.70 -16.39
C ASP A 79 -12.78 -3.88 -17.63
N PRO A 80 -13.86 -3.07 -17.78
CA PRO A 80 -14.86 -3.29 -18.83
C PRO A 80 -14.38 -2.91 -20.24
N HIS A 81 -13.27 -2.18 -20.37
CA HIS A 81 -12.74 -1.73 -21.66
C HIS A 81 -11.65 -2.67 -22.19
N THR A 82 -10.85 -3.23 -21.29
CA THR A 82 -9.67 -4.05 -21.62
C THR A 82 -9.90 -5.54 -21.33
N GLY A 83 -10.86 -5.88 -20.48
CA GLY A 83 -11.10 -7.25 -20.00
C GLY A 83 -10.08 -7.75 -18.98
N ILE A 84 -9.13 -6.91 -18.55
CA ILE A 84 -8.09 -7.29 -17.58
C ILE A 84 -8.74 -7.57 -16.23
N ARG A 85 -8.41 -8.73 -15.65
CA ARG A 85 -8.82 -9.10 -14.30
C ARG A 85 -7.80 -8.61 -13.28
N PHE A 86 -8.27 -8.09 -12.16
CA PHE A 86 -7.41 -7.67 -11.06
C PHE A 86 -8.13 -7.78 -9.71
N GLN A 87 -7.37 -7.71 -8.63
CA GLN A 87 -7.92 -7.59 -7.28
C GLN A 87 -7.07 -6.62 -6.46
N VAL A 88 -7.73 -5.81 -5.63
CA VAL A 88 -7.07 -4.89 -4.71
C VAL A 88 -6.91 -5.56 -3.35
N PHE A 89 -5.70 -5.49 -2.82
CA PHE A 89 -5.33 -5.97 -1.49
C PHE A 89 -4.79 -4.82 -0.68
N VAL A 90 -5.13 -4.76 0.60
CA VAL A 90 -4.67 -3.72 1.51
C VAL A 90 -3.81 -4.35 2.59
N TYR A 91 -2.56 -3.91 2.68
CA TYR A 91 -1.62 -4.34 3.71
C TYR A 91 -1.34 -3.19 4.67
N GLU A 92 -1.16 -3.51 5.94
CA GLU A 92 -0.79 -2.55 6.97
C GLU A 92 0.50 -2.98 7.67
N ARG A 93 1.27 -2.02 8.20
CA ARG A 93 2.43 -2.32 9.05
C ARG A 93 2.01 -3.20 10.23
N SER A 94 2.72 -4.30 10.44
CA SER A 94 2.49 -5.18 11.58
C SER A 94 2.90 -4.50 12.89
N LYS A 95 2.08 -4.65 13.93
CA LYS A 95 2.33 -4.06 15.27
C LYS A 95 3.60 -4.58 15.93
N LEU A 96 4.10 -5.75 15.51
CA LEU A 96 5.40 -6.29 15.98
C LEU A 96 6.55 -5.33 15.67
N ASN A 97 6.49 -4.61 14.53
CA ASN A 97 7.52 -3.64 14.13
C ASN A 97 7.43 -2.31 14.91
N ASP A 98 6.29 -1.96 15.49
CA ASP A 98 6.15 -0.70 16.24
C ASP A 98 6.89 -0.75 17.58
N ILE A 99 7.01 -1.93 18.17
CA ILE A 99 7.73 -2.16 19.44
C ILE A 99 9.24 -1.98 19.24
N ASP A 100 9.78 -2.48 18.13
CA ASP A 100 11.20 -2.34 17.79
C ASP A 100 11.57 -0.89 17.42
N ASN A 101 10.62 -0.12 16.85
CA ASN A 101 10.82 1.30 16.52
C ASN A 101 10.68 2.26 17.70
N MET A 102 10.15 1.81 18.85
CA MET A 102 10.08 2.62 20.09
C MET A 102 11.34 2.50 20.96
N THR A 103 12.28 1.62 20.62
CA THR A 103 13.42 1.25 21.49
C THR A 103 14.77 1.79 20.98
N LEU A 104 14.79 2.80 20.10
CA LEU A 104 15.99 3.48 19.62
C LEU A 104 15.93 5.01 19.78
#